data_AF-A0A4Q3TXB7-F1
#
_entry.id   AF-A0A4Q3TXB7-F1
#
_cell.length_a   1.000
_cell.length_b   1.000
_cell.length_c   1.000
_cell.angle_alpha   90.00
_cell.angle_beta   90.00
_cell.angle_gamma   90.00
#
_symmetry.space_group_name_H-M   'P 1'
#
loop_
_entity.id
_entity.type
_entity.pdbx_description
1 polymer ?
#
loop_
_entity_poly.entity_id
_entity_poly.type
_entity_poly.pdbx_seq_one_letter_code
_entity_poly.pdbx_strand_id
1 'polypeptide(L)'
;MYTNNLVGVEPFGLFRPFLPDQVPDMGAWFDASAPHRLFQSETFTSLADEGGDSVGGWQDRSGHGPVLTQTVSGNRPTLSQFVVNGHDAVLFNGTSSYMTFPTALGKGLFADKD
;
A
#
# COMPACT_ATOMS: atom_id res chain seq x y z
N MET A 1 -4.77 -28.06 -14.61
CA MET A 1 -5.76 -27.28 -13.84
C MET A 1 -5.45 -27.54 -12.38
N TYR A 2 -4.85 -26.58 -11.66
CA TYR A 2 -4.48 -26.81 -10.26
C TYR A 2 -5.73 -26.74 -9.38
N THR A 3 -6.21 -27.89 -8.92
CA THR A 3 -7.21 -27.97 -7.86
C THR A 3 -6.48 -27.88 -6.52
N ASN A 4 -6.49 -26.72 -5.88
CA ASN A 4 -5.97 -26.57 -4.53
C ASN A 4 -7.00 -27.14 -3.54
N ASN A 5 -6.94 -28.45 -3.36
CA ASN A 5 -7.60 -29.16 -2.28
C ASN A 5 -6.64 -29.21 -1.08
N LEU A 6 -6.78 -28.26 -0.16
CA LEU A 6 -6.23 -28.37 1.18
C LEU A 6 -7.38 -28.18 2.17
N VAL A 7 -8.01 -29.30 2.53
CA VAL A 7 -8.83 -29.41 3.73
C VAL A 7 -7.87 -29.61 4.90
N GLY A 8 -7.62 -28.55 5.66
CA GLY A 8 -7.00 -28.60 6.98
C GLY A 8 -7.94 -27.94 7.98
N VAL A 9 -8.68 -28.74 8.75
CA VAL A 9 -9.43 -28.26 9.92
C VAL A 9 -8.51 -28.36 11.13
N GLU A 10 -7.73 -27.30 11.38
CA GLU A 10 -6.95 -27.14 12.61
C GLU A 10 -7.89 -26.71 13.76
N PRO A 11 -7.77 -27.27 14.98
CA PRO A 11 -8.74 -27.07 16.07
C PRO A 11 -8.68 -25.71 16.77
N PHE A 12 -8.01 -24.71 16.20
CA PHE A 12 -7.96 -23.35 16.70
C PHE A 12 -8.26 -22.40 15.56
N GLY A 13 -9.55 -22.05 15.40
CA GLY A 13 -10.08 -20.96 14.58
C GLY A 13 -9.41 -20.74 13.24
N LEU A 14 -10.09 -21.11 12.15
CA LEU A 14 -9.71 -20.75 10.78
C LEU A 14 -9.12 -19.33 10.75
N PHE A 15 -7.81 -19.22 10.55
CA PHE A 15 -7.18 -17.95 10.25
C PHE A 15 -7.80 -17.50 8.93
N ARG A 16 -8.82 -16.66 9.02
CA ARG A 16 -9.38 -15.98 7.86
C ARG A 16 -8.38 -14.88 7.55
N PRO A 17 -7.59 -14.98 6.46
CA PRO A 17 -6.80 -13.84 6.04
C PRO A 17 -7.78 -12.67 5.85
N PHE A 18 -7.40 -11.47 6.26
CA PHE A 18 -8.23 -10.29 6.02
C PHE A 18 -8.58 -10.23 4.53
N LEU A 19 -9.87 -10.26 4.22
CA LEU A 19 -10.39 -10.05 2.89
C LEU A 19 -11.01 -8.66 2.84
N PRO A 20 -10.72 -7.85 1.81
CA PRO A 20 -11.34 -6.55 1.64
C PRO A 20 -12.86 -6.52 1.82
N ASP A 21 -13.55 -7.52 1.26
CA ASP A 21 -15.01 -7.64 1.30
C ASP A 21 -15.61 -7.83 2.71
N GLN A 22 -14.77 -8.07 3.73
CA GLN A 22 -15.20 -8.15 5.13
C GLN A 22 -15.42 -6.78 5.77
N VAL A 23 -14.95 -5.70 5.13
CA VAL A 23 -15.20 -4.33 5.56
C VAL A 23 -16.19 -3.70 4.59
N PRO A 24 -17.49 -3.58 4.97
CA PRO A 24 -18.48 -2.91 4.16
C PRO A 24 -18.00 -1.51 3.78
N ASP A 25 -18.24 -1.13 2.52
CA ASP A 25 -17.95 0.20 1.96
C ASP A 25 -16.47 0.64 2.03
N MET A 26 -15.51 -0.30 2.09
CA MET A 26 -14.09 0.05 2.04
C MET A 26 -13.70 0.65 0.68
N GLY A 27 -13.32 1.93 0.67
CA GLY A 27 -12.94 2.63 -0.57
C GLY A 27 -11.53 2.29 -1.08
N ALA A 28 -10.57 2.09 -0.18
CA ALA A 28 -9.19 1.72 -0.49
C ALA A 28 -8.47 1.19 0.76
N TRP A 29 -7.42 0.40 0.56
CA TRP A 29 -6.52 -0.08 1.59
C TRP A 29 -5.07 -0.04 1.13
N PHE A 30 -4.31 0.84 1.76
CA PHE A 30 -2.88 1.01 1.53
C PHE A 30 -2.10 0.43 2.72
N ASP A 31 -1.32 -0.60 2.45
CA ASP A 31 -0.51 -1.31 3.43
C ASP A 31 0.96 -1.21 3.01
N ALA A 32 1.77 -0.56 3.85
CA ALA A 32 3.18 -0.29 3.56
C ALA A 32 4.05 -1.55 3.77
N SER A 33 3.55 -2.49 4.58
CA SER A 33 4.21 -3.77 4.83
C SER A 33 3.81 -4.84 3.79
N ALA A 34 2.91 -4.50 2.86
CA ALA A 34 2.46 -5.44 1.85
C ALA A 34 3.58 -5.68 0.82
N PRO A 35 4.09 -6.92 0.69
CA PRO A 35 5.19 -7.20 -0.20
C PRO A 35 4.76 -6.97 -1.65
N HIS A 36 5.66 -6.39 -2.44
CA HIS A 36 5.48 -6.14 -3.88
C HIS A 36 4.34 -5.15 -4.24
N ARG A 37 3.99 -4.23 -3.33
CA ARG A 37 2.92 -3.23 -3.56
C ARG A 37 3.41 -1.79 -3.61
N LEU A 38 4.63 -1.53 -3.17
CA LEU A 38 5.27 -0.22 -3.20
C LEU A 38 6.32 -0.21 -4.30
N PHE A 39 6.38 0.89 -5.03
CA PHE A 39 7.23 1.05 -6.20
C PHE A 39 7.97 2.36 -6.16
N GLN A 40 9.21 2.35 -6.65
CA GLN A 40 10.08 3.52 -6.62
C GLN A 40 9.58 4.68 -7.51
N SER A 41 8.71 4.37 -8.48
CA SER A 41 8.09 5.31 -9.40
C SER A 41 6.62 4.96 -9.68
N GLU A 42 5.90 5.93 -10.21
CA GLU A 42 4.53 5.82 -10.74
C GLU A 42 4.40 4.86 -11.94
N THR A 43 5.52 4.36 -12.48
CA THR A 43 5.53 3.42 -13.62
C THR A 43 5.43 1.96 -13.17
N PHE A 44 5.50 1.69 -11.86
CA PHE A 44 5.32 0.35 -11.29
C PHE A 44 6.31 -0.71 -11.82
N THR A 45 7.56 -0.33 -12.07
CA THR A 45 8.59 -1.22 -12.65
C THR A 45 9.56 -1.80 -11.62
N SER A 46 9.97 -0.98 -10.65
CA SER A 46 10.93 -1.36 -9.59
C SER A 46 10.24 -1.25 -8.23
N LEU A 47 10.40 -2.27 -7.41
CA LEU A 47 9.86 -2.28 -6.05
C LEU A 47 10.63 -1.32 -5.15
N ALA A 48 9.91 -0.73 -4.21
CA ALA A 48 10.51 -0.11 -3.03
C ALA A 48 10.46 -1.17 -1.91
N ASP A 49 11.57 -1.85 -1.65
CA ASP A 49 11.67 -2.98 -0.72
C ASP A 49 12.78 -2.80 0.33
N GLU A 50 13.55 -1.72 0.23
CA GLU A 50 14.57 -1.33 1.19
C GLU A 50 14.21 -0.01 1.89
N GLY A 51 14.51 0.07 3.19
CA GLY A 51 14.39 1.32 3.94
C GLY A 51 15.21 2.44 3.31
N GLY A 52 14.58 3.57 3.02
CA GLY A 52 15.19 4.70 2.31
C GLY A 52 14.75 4.82 0.85
N ASP A 53 14.09 3.81 0.29
CA ASP A 53 13.57 3.88 -1.08
C ASP A 53 12.49 4.95 -1.22
N SER A 54 12.55 5.73 -2.30
CA SER A 54 11.46 6.64 -2.65
C SER A 54 10.21 5.85 -3.02
N VAL A 55 9.02 6.35 -2.73
CA VAL A 55 7.74 5.68 -3.07
C VAL A 55 6.97 6.56 -4.05
N GLY A 56 7.02 6.19 -5.33
CA GLY A 56 6.31 6.88 -6.41
C GLY A 56 4.99 6.19 -6.82
N GLY A 57 4.82 4.93 -6.43
CA GLY A 57 3.60 4.15 -6.68
C GLY A 57 3.24 3.27 -5.49
N TRP A 58 1.97 3.22 -5.13
CA TRP A 58 1.45 2.36 -4.07
C TRP A 58 0.15 1.71 -4.51
N GLN A 59 0.16 0.39 -4.63
CA GLN A 59 -1.00 -0.37 -5.07
C GLN A 59 -1.97 -0.61 -3.91
N ASP A 60 -3.25 -0.37 -4.19
CA ASP A 60 -4.36 -0.72 -3.29
C ASP A 60 -4.55 -2.23 -3.15
N ARG A 61 -4.88 -2.65 -1.92
CA ARG A 61 -5.16 -4.03 -1.54
C ARG A 61 -6.67 -4.29 -1.37
N SER A 62 -7.52 -3.27 -1.45
CA SER A 62 -8.97 -3.42 -1.35
C SER A 62 -9.59 -4.13 -2.55
N GLY A 63 -8.88 -4.16 -3.69
CA GLY A 63 -9.39 -4.76 -4.92
C GLY A 63 -10.30 -3.83 -5.73
N HIS A 64 -10.39 -2.55 -5.34
CA HIS A 64 -11.20 -1.56 -6.06
C HIS A 64 -10.40 -0.77 -7.10
N GLY A 65 -9.10 -1.04 -7.22
CA GLY A 65 -8.23 -0.45 -8.25
C GLY A 65 -7.68 0.96 -8.03
N PRO A 66 -7.94 1.72 -6.95
CA PRO A 66 -7.28 3.01 -6.78
C PRO A 66 -5.81 2.82 -6.40
N VAL A 67 -4.88 3.11 -7.31
CA VAL A 67 -3.45 3.21 -6.95
C VAL A 67 -3.14 4.62 -6.44
N LEU A 68 -2.14 4.79 -5.59
CA LEU A 68 -1.57 6.12 -5.32
C LEU A 68 -0.33 6.32 -6.17
N THR A 69 -0.16 7.53 -6.69
CA THR A 69 1.03 7.90 -7.46
C THR A 69 1.59 9.25 -7.04
N GLN A 70 2.89 9.41 -7.25
CA GLN A 70 3.63 10.66 -7.17
C GLN A 70 4.69 10.70 -8.29
N THR A 71 4.45 11.56 -9.27
CA THR A 71 5.28 11.65 -10.49
C THR A 71 6.51 12.53 -10.31
N VAL A 72 6.49 13.46 -9.34
CA VAL A 72 7.63 14.35 -9.08
C VAL A 72 8.56 13.69 -8.08
N SER A 73 9.78 13.33 -8.51
CA SER A 73 10.77 12.62 -7.70
C SER A 73 11.06 13.30 -6.35
N GLY A 74 11.20 14.63 -6.33
CA GLY A 74 11.44 15.42 -5.11
C GLY A 74 10.25 15.50 -4.14
N ASN A 75 9.07 15.04 -4.56
CA ASN A 75 7.85 15.02 -3.74
C ASN A 75 7.46 13.59 -3.33
N ARG A 76 8.27 12.58 -3.66
CA ARG A 76 7.98 11.20 -3.25
C ARG A 76 8.25 11.04 -1.75
N PRO A 77 7.36 10.39 -0.99
CA PRO A 77 7.67 9.93 0.35
C PRO A 77 8.69 8.79 0.30
N THR A 78 9.12 8.32 1.49
CA THR A 78 10.18 7.31 1.63
C THR A 78 9.66 6.09 2.40
N LEU A 79 10.05 4.89 1.98
CA LEU A 79 9.80 3.66 2.74
C LEU A 79 10.69 3.63 3.98
N SER A 80 10.11 3.31 5.13
CA SER A 80 10.83 3.07 6.37
C SER A 80 10.37 1.76 6.98
N GLN A 81 11.30 0.85 7.27
CA GLN A 81 10.97 -0.52 7.66
C GLN A 81 10.89 -0.68 9.18
N PHE A 82 9.91 -1.46 9.64
CA PHE A 82 9.71 -1.81 11.06
C PHE A 82 9.56 -0.63 12.04
N VAL A 83 9.17 0.56 11.56
CA VAL A 83 9.16 1.78 12.37
C VAL A 83 7.88 2.01 13.17
N VAL A 84 6.75 1.39 12.79
CA VAL A 84 5.47 1.52 13.52
C VAL A 84 5.06 0.16 14.07
N ASN A 85 5.30 -0.08 15.35
CA ASN A 85 4.97 -1.36 16.02
C ASN A 85 5.53 -2.60 15.27
N GLY A 86 6.71 -2.47 14.65
CA GLY A 86 7.29 -3.56 13.85
C GLY A 86 6.71 -3.70 12.44
N HIS A 87 5.94 -2.72 11.98
CA HIS A 87 5.45 -2.63 10.61
C HIS A 87 6.16 -1.49 9.85
N ASP A 88 6.24 -1.67 8.53
CA ASP A 88 6.76 -0.67 7.62
C ASP A 88 5.80 0.51 7.51
N ALA A 89 6.34 1.69 7.21
CA ALA A 89 5.59 2.91 7.01
C ALA A 89 6.12 3.69 5.80
N VAL A 90 5.22 4.42 5.15
CA VAL A 90 5.57 5.44 4.15
C VAL A 90 5.66 6.78 4.87
N LEU A 91 6.87 7.34 4.93
CA LEU A 91 7.17 8.60 5.62
C LEU A 91 7.07 9.77 4.67
N PHE A 92 6.26 10.75 5.05
CA PHE A 92 6.14 12.04 4.37
C PHE A 92 6.99 13.06 5.13
N ASN A 93 7.66 13.97 4.41
CA ASN A 93 8.61 14.91 5.00
C ASN A 93 7.96 16.17 5.61
N GLY A 94 6.64 16.23 5.74
CA GLY A 94 5.86 17.41 6.20
C GLY A 94 5.80 18.59 5.23
N THR A 95 6.82 18.76 4.36
CA THR A 95 6.95 19.94 3.50
C THR A 95 6.41 19.75 2.08
N SER A 96 6.83 18.69 1.39
CA SER A 96 6.61 18.50 -0.06
C SER A 96 6.20 17.09 -0.44
N SER A 97 6.39 16.11 0.45
CA SER A 97 6.01 14.73 0.15
C SER A 97 4.50 14.57 0.18
N TYR A 98 3.94 13.99 -0.89
CA TYR A 98 2.53 13.61 -0.93
C TYR A 98 2.30 12.49 -1.95
N MET A 99 1.15 11.85 -1.89
CA MET A 99 0.65 10.98 -2.96
C MET A 99 -0.79 11.33 -3.32
N THR A 100 -1.16 11.07 -4.57
CA THR A 100 -2.51 11.35 -5.09
C THR A 100 -3.13 10.13 -5.75
N PHE A 101 -4.46 10.04 -5.69
CA PHE A 101 -5.20 9.14 -6.55
C PHE A 101 -5.16 9.63 -8.01
N PRO A 102 -4.90 8.75 -9.00
CA PRO A 102 -5.15 9.03 -10.40
C PRO A 102 -6.63 9.36 -10.57
N THR A 103 -6.88 10.49 -11.20
CA THR A 103 -8.18 11.16 -11.29
C THR A 103 -9.33 10.25 -11.77
N ALA A 104 -10.19 9.83 -10.83
CA ALA A 104 -11.58 9.44 -11.08
C ALA A 104 -12.54 9.68 -9.89
N LEU A 105 -12.05 9.82 -8.65
CA LEU A 105 -12.89 9.95 -7.44
C LEU A 105 -12.68 11.27 -6.65
N GLY A 106 -12.25 12.34 -7.31
CA GLY A 106 -11.87 13.58 -6.64
C GLY A 106 -10.47 13.48 -6.02
N LYS A 107 -9.76 14.60 -5.92
CA LYS A 107 -8.38 14.62 -5.42
C LYS A 107 -8.37 14.36 -3.91
N GLY A 108 -8.29 13.08 -3.51
CA GLY A 108 -7.82 12.69 -2.19
C GLY A 108 -6.31 12.91 -2.13
N LEU A 109 -5.86 13.81 -1.25
CA LEU A 109 -4.44 14.04 -0.97
C LEU A 109 -4.05 13.23 0.26
N PHE A 110 -3.12 12.30 0.11
CA PHE A 110 -2.42 11.71 1.25
C PHE A 110 -1.11 12.48 1.45
N ALA A 111 -1.07 13.24 2.53
CA ALA A 111 0.08 14.02 2.96
C ALA A 111 0.03 14.16 4.48
N ASP A 112 1.20 14.23 5.11
CA ASP A 112 1.29 14.73 6.47
C ASP A 112 1.00 16.24 6.44
N LYS A 113 0.18 16.71 7.38
CA LYS A 113 -0.14 18.14 7.49
C LYS A 113 0.66 18.64 8.67
N ASP A 114 1.56 19.59 8.43
CA ASP A 114 2.16 20.40 9.48
C ASP A 114 1.07 21.07 10.35
#